data_AF-A0A8B8DW27-F1
#
_entry.id   AF-A0A8B8DW27-F1
#
_cell.length_a   1.000
_cell.length_b   1.000
_cell.length_c   1.000
_cell.angle_alpha   90.00
_cell.angle_beta   90.00
_cell.angle_gamma   90.00
#
_symmetry.space_group_name_H-M   'P 1'
#
loop_
_entity.id
_entity.type
_entity.pdbx_description
1 polymer ?
#
loop_
_entity_poly.entity_id
_entity_poly.type
_entity_poly.pdbx_seq_one_letter_code
_entity_poly.pdbx_strand_id
1 'polypeptide(L)'
;MENCEETSPGPSENYTGEDVDISHDVDGKRMQLLKQSLDLSLEKFYSSIKFSLFKEHLRPLYEQHPQALKKMHAQLLEQLKQNVAEEMTWMLKEENIGKLLNGLSDLIDENPHKSKKAWRPSGNPELDVLAHTAPYKLKEKERLQGILSDLQSQNKLLKDAVRARQSKLEHTQQKIEEKARQWREMDHIVDSFDMEETKKFLMKYSSHASIR
;
A
#
# COMPACT_ATOMS: atom_id res chain seq x y z
N MET A 1 -8.75 -41.14 12.16
CA MET A 1 -9.65 -39.97 12.08
C MET A 1 -8.84 -38.91 11.36
N GLU A 2 -8.76 -39.02 10.04
CA GLU A 2 -9.73 -38.55 9.04
C GLU A 2 -9.18 -37.27 8.43
N ASN A 3 -8.78 -37.41 7.17
CA ASN A 3 -8.57 -36.32 6.23
C ASN A 3 -9.91 -35.59 6.03
N CYS A 4 -9.89 -34.25 6.02
CA CYS A 4 -10.81 -33.36 5.30
C CYS A 4 -10.08 -32.02 5.22
N GLU A 5 -9.47 -31.64 4.10
CA GLU A 5 -10.04 -31.22 2.80
C GLU A 5 -9.86 -29.71 2.62
N GLU A 6 -9.16 -29.41 1.53
CA GLU A 6 -8.96 -28.09 0.95
C GLU A 6 -10.27 -27.52 0.42
N THR A 7 -10.49 -26.23 0.62
CA THR A 7 -11.32 -25.32 -0.19
C THR A 7 -11.26 -23.95 0.49
N SER A 8 -10.96 -22.80 -0.10
CA SER A 8 -10.70 -22.38 -1.48
C SER A 8 -9.96 -21.02 -1.38
N PRO A 9 -9.16 -20.61 -2.37
CA PRO A 9 -8.46 -19.32 -2.36
C PRO A 9 -9.42 -18.16 -2.58
N GLY A 10 -9.28 -17.09 -1.78
CA GLY A 10 -9.95 -15.82 -1.99
C GLY A 10 -9.61 -15.19 -3.34
N PRO A 11 -10.50 -14.34 -3.89
CA PRO A 11 -10.51 -14.03 -5.31
C PRO A 11 -9.26 -13.24 -5.71
N SER A 12 -8.55 -13.80 -6.68
CA SER A 12 -7.60 -13.09 -7.53
C SER A 12 -8.34 -11.94 -8.22
N GLU A 13 -8.13 -10.72 -7.73
CA GLU A 13 -8.40 -9.50 -8.47
C GLU A 13 -7.41 -9.44 -9.65
N ASN A 14 -7.77 -10.15 -10.71
CA ASN A 14 -7.31 -9.84 -12.03
C ASN A 14 -7.76 -8.41 -12.32
N TYR A 15 -6.84 -7.45 -12.22
CA TYR A 15 -6.98 -6.14 -12.82
C TYR A 15 -7.05 -6.33 -14.33
N THR A 16 -8.23 -6.70 -14.82
CA THR A 16 -8.61 -6.55 -16.22
C THR A 16 -8.68 -5.06 -16.48
N GLY A 17 -7.64 -4.54 -17.11
CA GLY A 17 -7.64 -3.21 -17.68
C GLY A 17 -8.70 -3.15 -18.77
N GLU A 18 -9.86 -2.61 -18.42
CA GLU A 18 -10.95 -2.33 -19.36
C GLU A 18 -11.86 -1.23 -18.80
N ASP A 19 -11.25 -0.14 -18.34
CA ASP A 19 -11.90 1.18 -18.34
C ASP A 19 -11.12 2.05 -19.33
N VAL A 20 -11.21 1.71 -20.62
CA VAL A 20 -10.87 2.65 -21.68
C VAL A 20 -12.02 3.63 -21.74
N ASP A 21 -11.90 4.71 -20.98
CA ASP A 21 -12.76 5.87 -21.14
C ASP A 21 -12.64 6.35 -22.60
N ILE A 22 -13.74 6.15 -23.34
CA ILE A 22 -13.92 6.57 -24.73
C ILE A 22 -14.27 8.07 -24.68
N SER A 23 -13.28 8.89 -24.36
CA SER A 23 -13.37 10.35 -24.30
C SER A 23 -11.94 10.86 -24.14
N HIS A 24 -11.20 11.30 -25.15
CA HIS A 24 -11.49 12.36 -26.10
C HIS A 24 -10.60 12.14 -27.33
N ASP A 25 -11.19 11.95 -28.51
CA ASP A 25 -10.48 12.03 -29.81
C ASP A 25 -10.25 13.51 -30.21
N VAL A 26 -10.14 14.38 -29.21
CA VAL A 26 -9.90 15.81 -29.39
C VAL A 26 -8.44 16.05 -29.07
N ASP A 27 -7.70 16.45 -30.10
CA ASP A 27 -6.32 16.88 -29.94
C ASP A 27 -6.25 18.01 -28.90
N GLY A 28 -5.63 17.72 -27.75
CA GLY A 28 -5.39 18.72 -26.73
C GLY A 28 -4.38 19.77 -27.20
N LYS A 29 -4.24 20.85 -26.41
CA LYS A 29 -3.38 22.00 -26.74
C LYS A 29 -1.96 21.60 -27.14
N ARG A 30 -1.36 20.60 -26.49
CA ARG A 30 0.00 20.13 -26.76
C ARG A 30 0.12 19.37 -28.09
N MET A 31 -0.87 18.55 -28.41
CA MET A 31 -0.95 17.83 -29.68
C MET A 31 -1.07 18.82 -30.85
N GLN A 32 -1.89 19.86 -30.69
CA GLN A 32 -2.02 20.93 -31.68
C GLN A 32 -0.70 21.69 -31.88
N LEU A 33 0.02 22.01 -30.80
CA LEU A 33 1.34 22.66 -30.89
C LEU A 33 2.37 21.77 -31.61
N LEU A 34 2.36 20.46 -31.35
CA LEU A 34 3.23 19.52 -32.05
C LEU A 34 2.91 19.49 -33.55
N LYS A 35 1.64 19.30 -33.92
CA LYS A 35 1.20 19.32 -35.33
C LYS A 35 1.61 20.61 -36.03
N GLN A 36 1.34 21.76 -35.41
CA GLN A 36 1.75 23.07 -35.95
C GLN A 36 3.27 23.19 -36.13
N SER A 37 4.07 22.67 -35.20
CA SER A 37 5.54 22.72 -35.30
C SER A 37 6.09 21.81 -36.41
N LEU A 38 5.46 20.66 -36.62
CA LEU A 38 5.79 19.71 -37.68
C LEU A 38 5.42 20.30 -39.04
N ASP A 39 4.20 20.84 -39.17
CA ASP A 39 3.73 21.49 -40.41
C ASP A 39 4.67 22.62 -40.82
N LEU A 40 5.06 23.49 -39.87
CA LEU A 40 6.01 24.58 -40.15
C LEU A 40 7.38 24.07 -40.58
N SER A 41 7.86 22.97 -39.99
CA SER A 41 9.14 22.36 -40.34
C SER A 41 9.10 21.71 -41.73
N LEU A 42 7.99 21.04 -42.06
CA LEU A 42 7.77 20.46 -43.38
C LEU A 42 7.63 21.52 -44.47
N GLU A 43 6.94 22.62 -44.21
CA GLU A 43 6.88 23.76 -45.13
C GLU A 43 8.27 24.35 -45.41
N LYS A 44 9.14 24.47 -44.40
CA LYS A 44 10.54 24.88 -44.58
C LYS A 44 11.35 23.85 -45.39
N PHE A 45 11.08 22.57 -45.19
CA PHE A 45 11.71 21.50 -45.97
C PHE A 45 11.28 21.56 -47.44
N TYR A 46 9.98 21.63 -47.73
CA TYR A 46 9.46 21.70 -49.09
C TYR A 46 9.88 22.96 -49.84
N SER A 47 9.92 24.11 -49.17
CA SER A 47 10.41 25.36 -49.75
C SER A 47 11.91 25.34 -50.10
N SER A 48 12.67 24.41 -49.51
CA SER A 48 14.07 24.17 -49.87
C SER A 48 14.22 23.38 -51.19
N ILE A 49 13.20 22.62 -51.59
CA ILE A 49 13.18 21.80 -52.82
C ILE A 49 12.80 22.67 -54.04
N LYS A 50 13.69 23.59 -54.39
CA LYS A 50 13.46 24.55 -55.48
C LYS A 50 13.66 23.92 -56.86
N PHE A 51 12.80 24.27 -57.80
CA PHE A 51 12.95 23.89 -59.20
C PHE A 51 14.26 24.40 -59.84
N SER A 52 14.82 25.51 -59.32
CA SER A 52 16.11 26.03 -59.78
C SER A 52 17.25 25.03 -59.61
N LEU A 53 17.25 24.28 -58.49
CA LEU A 53 18.24 23.23 -58.24
C LEU A 53 18.08 22.06 -59.22
N PHE A 54 16.84 21.69 -59.53
CA PHE A 54 16.54 20.67 -60.54
C PHE A 54 17.02 21.08 -61.93
N LYS A 55 16.81 22.34 -62.32
CA LYS A 55 17.31 22.88 -63.59
C LYS A 55 18.84 22.88 -63.64
N GLU A 56 19.51 23.20 -62.54
CA GLU A 56 20.98 23.27 -62.48
C GLU A 56 21.65 21.89 -62.55
N HIS A 57 21.09 20.88 -61.87
CA HIS A 57 21.67 19.54 -61.82
C HIS A 57 21.20 18.63 -62.96
N LEU A 58 20.03 18.90 -63.57
CA LEU A 58 19.47 18.12 -64.68
C LEU A 58 19.40 18.95 -65.97
N ARG A 59 20.42 19.77 -66.25
CA ARG A 59 20.49 20.63 -67.46
C ARG A 59 20.22 19.89 -68.78
N PRO A 60 20.84 18.73 -69.07
CA PRO A 60 20.63 18.06 -70.36
C PRO A 60 19.17 17.67 -70.58
N LEU A 61 18.48 17.30 -69.50
CA LEU A 61 17.08 16.89 -69.53
C LEU A 61 16.13 18.10 -69.61
N TYR A 62 16.51 19.23 -68.99
CA TYR A 62 15.77 20.49 -69.09
C TYR A 62 15.83 21.08 -70.50
N GLU A 63 16.98 21.00 -71.16
CA GLU A 63 17.16 21.52 -72.53
C GLU A 63 16.35 20.73 -73.56
N GLN A 64 16.23 19.41 -73.38
CA GLN A 64 15.46 18.54 -74.27
C GLN A 64 13.95 18.61 -73.98
N HIS A 65 13.55 18.58 -72.70
CA HIS A 65 12.14 18.48 -72.31
C HIS A 65 11.81 19.33 -71.06
N PRO A 66 11.75 20.67 -71.18
CA PRO A 66 11.56 21.56 -70.04
C PRO A 66 10.20 21.38 -69.36
N GLN A 67 9.16 21.05 -70.13
CA GLN A 67 7.81 20.80 -69.62
C GLN A 67 7.71 19.46 -68.86
N ALA A 68 8.42 18.43 -69.32
CA ALA A 68 8.43 17.13 -68.64
C ALA A 68 9.16 17.22 -67.29
N LEU A 69 10.28 17.93 -67.23
CA LEU A 69 11.03 18.13 -65.99
C LEU A 69 10.22 18.93 -64.96
N LYS A 70 9.48 19.96 -65.40
CA LYS A 70 8.59 20.73 -64.51
C LYS A 70 7.45 19.88 -63.95
N LYS A 71 6.85 19.01 -64.79
CA LYS A 71 5.82 18.07 -64.33
C LYS A 71 6.38 17.04 -63.36
N MET A 72 7.56 16.50 -63.62
CA MET A 72 8.24 15.55 -62.73
C MET A 72 8.54 16.18 -61.36
N HIS A 73 9.05 17.41 -61.32
CA HIS A 73 9.30 18.11 -60.05
C HIS A 73 8.00 18.35 -59.26
N ALA A 74 6.93 18.77 -59.94
CA ALA A 74 5.63 18.94 -59.30
C ALA A 74 5.05 17.61 -58.76
N GLN A 75 5.17 16.53 -59.54
CA GLN A 75 4.73 15.19 -59.13
C GLN A 75 5.54 14.67 -57.93
N LEU A 76 6.86 14.83 -57.96
CA LEU A 76 7.72 14.46 -56.85
C LEU A 76 7.33 15.20 -55.57
N LEU A 77 7.09 16.51 -55.67
CA LEU A 77 6.74 17.32 -54.51
C LEU A 77 5.37 16.91 -53.95
N GLU A 78 4.39 16.65 -54.80
CA GLU A 78 3.05 16.22 -54.39
C GLU A 78 3.08 14.83 -53.74
N GLN A 79 3.75 13.87 -54.37
CA GLN A 79 3.90 12.51 -53.82
C GLN A 79 4.66 12.54 -52.49
N LEU A 80 5.71 13.34 -52.39
CA LEU A 80 6.47 13.47 -51.15
C LEU A 80 5.62 14.08 -50.03
N LYS A 81 4.85 15.13 -50.34
CA LYS A 81 3.92 15.75 -49.38
C LYS A 81 2.88 14.76 -48.88
N GLN A 82 2.25 14.03 -49.80
CA GLN A 82 1.23 13.05 -49.46
C GLN A 82 1.81 11.93 -48.60
N ASN A 83 2.90 11.31 -49.04
CA ASN A 83 3.52 10.18 -48.33
C ASN A 83 3.99 10.59 -46.92
N VAL A 84 4.61 11.76 -46.78
CA VAL A 84 5.06 12.24 -45.47
C VAL A 84 3.87 12.55 -44.55
N ALA A 85 2.79 13.14 -45.07
CA ALA A 85 1.59 13.43 -44.28
C ALA A 85 0.90 12.15 -43.81
N GLU A 86 0.79 11.15 -44.68
CA GLU A 86 0.24 9.84 -44.36
C GLU A 86 1.10 9.12 -43.31
N GLU A 87 2.41 9.07 -43.50
CA GLU A 87 3.35 8.44 -42.58
C GLU A 87 3.32 9.10 -41.20
N MET A 88 3.32 10.43 -41.14
CA MET A 88 3.22 11.17 -39.88
C MET A 88 1.90 10.90 -39.16
N THR A 89 0.78 10.86 -39.89
CA THR A 89 -0.53 10.54 -39.31
C THR A 89 -0.55 9.13 -38.76
N TRP A 90 0.07 8.19 -39.48
CA TRP A 90 0.16 6.79 -39.07
C TRP A 90 1.04 6.62 -37.83
N MET A 91 2.25 7.19 -37.81
CA MET A 91 3.15 7.17 -36.64
C MET A 91 2.50 7.79 -35.39
N LEU A 92 1.86 8.95 -35.54
CA LEU A 92 1.18 9.62 -34.42
C LEU A 92 0.04 8.77 -33.84
N LYS A 93 -0.62 7.96 -34.69
CA LYS A 93 -1.69 7.06 -34.29
C LYS A 93 -1.15 5.77 -33.66
N GLU A 94 -0.12 5.17 -34.25
CA GLU A 94 0.52 3.94 -33.75
C GLU A 94 1.07 4.15 -32.33
N GLU A 95 1.82 5.24 -32.12
CA GLU A 95 2.42 5.57 -30.84
C GLU A 95 1.41 6.19 -29.84
N ASN A 96 0.15 6.35 -30.23
CA ASN A 96 -0.90 6.98 -29.42
C ASN A 96 -0.49 8.33 -28.81
N ILE A 97 0.29 9.12 -29.56
CA ILE A 97 0.87 10.39 -29.07
C ILE A 97 -0.21 11.37 -28.62
N GLY A 98 -1.37 11.39 -29.28
CA GLY A 98 -2.51 12.22 -28.87
C GLY A 98 -2.96 11.93 -27.45
N LYS A 99 -3.13 10.66 -27.08
CA LYS A 99 -3.52 10.24 -25.73
C LYS A 99 -2.44 10.55 -24.71
N LEU A 100 -1.18 10.31 -25.04
CA LEU A 100 -0.04 10.59 -24.16
C LEU A 100 0.11 12.09 -23.85
N LEU A 101 -0.05 12.95 -24.87
CA LEU A 101 0.04 14.40 -24.70
C LEU A 101 -1.18 15.00 -23.99
N ASN A 102 -2.36 14.41 -24.17
CA ASN A 102 -3.56 14.76 -23.42
C ASN A 102 -3.38 14.38 -21.94
N GLY A 103 -3.00 13.13 -21.65
CA GLY A 103 -2.73 12.69 -20.28
C GLY A 103 -1.59 13.47 -19.59
N LEU A 104 -0.56 13.89 -20.34
CA LEU A 104 0.45 14.80 -19.83
C LEU A 104 -0.12 16.19 -19.50
N SER A 105 -1.08 16.68 -20.28
CA SER A 105 -1.75 17.95 -20.00
C SER A 105 -2.59 17.85 -18.73
N ASP A 106 -3.35 16.77 -18.59
CA ASP A 106 -4.15 16.49 -17.40
C ASP A 106 -3.27 16.37 -16.16
N LEU A 107 -2.19 15.59 -16.23
CA LEU A 107 -1.24 15.43 -15.11
C LEU A 107 -0.58 16.76 -14.70
N ILE A 108 -0.34 17.66 -15.66
CA ILE A 108 0.16 18.99 -15.37
C ILE A 108 -0.91 19.83 -14.69
N ASP A 109 -2.16 19.75 -15.14
CA ASP A 109 -3.27 20.53 -14.60
C ASP A 109 -3.73 20.07 -13.21
N GLU A 110 -3.71 18.77 -12.95
CA GLU A 110 -3.98 18.16 -11.65
C GLU A 110 -2.91 18.48 -10.61
N ASN A 111 -1.68 18.81 -11.02
CA ASN A 111 -0.59 19.05 -10.08
C ASN A 111 -0.78 20.39 -9.32
N PRO A 112 -1.05 20.38 -8.00
CA PRO A 112 -1.25 21.60 -7.21
C PRO A 112 0.05 22.35 -6.91
N HIS A 113 1.20 21.79 -7.28
CA HIS A 113 2.54 22.33 -6.96
C HIS A 113 3.35 22.64 -8.22
N LYS A 114 2.70 23.20 -9.25
CA LYS A 114 3.33 23.63 -10.51
C LYS A 114 4.61 24.46 -10.33
N SER A 115 4.76 25.20 -9.22
CA SER A 115 5.91 26.08 -8.94
C SER A 115 7.06 25.43 -8.16
N LYS A 116 6.86 24.25 -7.55
CA LYS A 116 7.92 23.60 -6.75
C LYS A 116 8.79 22.70 -7.62
N LYS A 117 10.08 22.60 -7.26
CA LYS A 117 10.99 21.65 -7.90
C LYS A 117 10.50 20.23 -7.63
N ALA A 118 9.98 19.57 -8.65
CA ALA A 118 9.55 18.18 -8.57
C ALA A 118 10.76 17.25 -8.38
N TRP A 119 10.54 16.15 -7.68
CA TRP A 119 11.53 15.09 -7.52
C TRP A 119 11.93 14.52 -8.89
N ARG A 120 13.19 14.11 -9.01
CA ARG A 120 13.75 13.44 -10.19
C ARG A 120 14.57 12.25 -9.67
N PRO A 121 14.60 11.12 -10.39
CA PRO A 121 15.48 10.01 -10.06
C PRO A 121 16.91 10.50 -9.85
N SER A 122 17.51 10.10 -8.74
CA SER A 122 18.86 10.53 -8.36
C SER A 122 19.95 9.89 -9.23
N GLY A 123 19.59 8.85 -9.98
CA GLY A 123 20.53 7.98 -10.69
C GLY A 123 21.08 6.86 -9.80
N ASN A 124 20.73 6.85 -8.51
CA ASN A 124 21.01 5.74 -7.61
C ASN A 124 19.70 4.95 -7.35
N PRO A 125 19.59 3.71 -7.86
CA PRO A 125 18.37 2.92 -7.72
C PRO A 125 18.02 2.61 -6.27
N GLU A 126 19.00 2.44 -5.38
CA GLU A 126 18.74 2.14 -3.97
C GLU A 126 18.03 3.30 -3.27
N LEU A 127 18.50 4.53 -3.50
CA LEU A 127 17.90 5.73 -2.92
C LEU A 127 16.51 6.00 -3.50
N ASP A 128 16.32 5.77 -4.79
CA ASP A 128 15.05 6.01 -5.47
C ASP A 128 13.98 5.01 -5.01
N VAL A 129 14.35 3.74 -4.83
CA VAL A 129 13.47 2.70 -4.25
C VAL A 129 13.17 2.98 -2.78
N LEU A 130 14.16 3.44 -2.00
CA LEU A 130 13.92 3.85 -0.61
C LEU A 130 12.91 5.00 -0.52
N ALA A 131 13.06 6.02 -1.36
CA ALA A 131 12.12 7.16 -1.39
C ALA A 131 10.70 6.71 -1.76
N HIS A 132 10.55 5.79 -2.73
CA HIS A 132 9.25 5.24 -3.10
C HIS A 132 8.65 4.38 -1.97
N THR A 133 9.44 3.55 -1.29
CA THR A 133 8.94 2.59 -0.30
C THR A 133 8.73 3.19 1.09
N ALA A 134 9.39 4.32 1.39
CA ALA A 134 9.29 5.03 2.67
C ALA A 134 7.84 5.28 3.16
N PRO A 135 6.89 5.83 2.37
CA PRO A 135 5.53 6.09 2.86
C PRO A 135 4.80 4.82 3.30
N TYR A 136 4.96 3.71 2.57
CA TYR A 136 4.35 2.42 2.93
C TYR A 136 4.94 1.86 4.22
N LYS A 137 6.26 1.91 4.35
CA LYS A 137 6.96 1.46 5.57
C LYS A 137 6.58 2.30 6.79
N LEU A 138 6.37 3.61 6.60
CA LEU A 138 5.94 4.49 7.67
C LEU A 138 4.52 4.17 8.15
N LYS A 139 3.58 3.96 7.21
CA LYS A 139 2.21 3.54 7.53
C LYS A 139 2.19 2.21 8.29
N GLU A 140 3.01 1.25 7.87
CA GLU A 140 3.11 -0.04 8.55
C GLU A 140 3.72 0.08 9.95
N LYS A 141 4.73 0.92 10.11
CA LYS A 141 5.31 1.23 11.42
C LYS A 141 4.25 1.79 12.38
N GLU A 142 3.45 2.75 11.93
CA GLU A 142 2.38 3.35 12.75
C GLU A 142 1.35 2.29 13.17
N ARG A 143 0.94 1.41 12.24
CA ARG A 143 0.02 0.30 12.52
C ARG A 143 0.57 -0.64 13.60
N LEU A 144 1.83 -1.05 13.46
CA LEU A 144 2.49 -1.95 14.42
C LEU A 144 2.66 -1.30 15.79
N GLN A 145 2.95 0.01 15.84
CA GLN A 145 3.02 0.75 17.10
C GLN A 145 1.68 0.79 17.83
N GLY A 146 0.57 0.95 17.10
CA GLY A 146 -0.78 0.85 17.66
C GLY A 146 -1.03 -0.52 18.31
N ILE A 147 -0.76 -1.60 17.56
CA ILE A 147 -0.93 -2.98 18.06
C ILE A 147 -0.07 -3.24 19.29
N LEU A 148 1.17 -2.77 19.28
CA LEU A 148 2.09 -2.94 20.41
C LEU A 148 1.55 -2.23 21.66
N SER A 149 1.05 -1.00 21.51
CA SER A 149 0.44 -0.24 22.61
C SER A 149 -0.78 -0.96 23.20
N ASP A 150 -1.65 -1.49 22.34
CA ASP A 150 -2.83 -2.23 22.77
C ASP A 150 -2.44 -3.49 23.54
N LEU A 151 -1.52 -4.28 23.02
CA LEU A 151 -1.02 -5.48 23.70
C LEU A 151 -0.35 -5.16 25.03
N GLN A 152 0.43 -4.08 25.10
CA GLN A 152 1.06 -3.64 26.35
C GLN A 152 0.02 -3.23 27.40
N SER A 153 -1.05 -2.54 26.98
CA SER A 153 -2.14 -2.15 27.87
C SER A 153 -2.89 -3.37 28.44
N GLN A 154 -3.22 -4.34 27.58
CA GLN A 154 -3.88 -5.58 27.99
C GLN A 154 -2.99 -6.42 28.90
N ASN A 155 -1.69 -6.53 28.57
CA ASN A 155 -0.75 -7.28 29.38
C ASN A 155 -0.59 -6.66 30.77
N LYS A 156 -0.57 -5.33 30.87
CA LYS A 156 -0.55 -4.62 32.16
C LYS A 156 -1.80 -4.95 32.99
N LEU A 157 -2.98 -4.84 32.38
CA LEU A 157 -4.25 -5.15 33.04
C LEU A 157 -4.31 -6.61 33.53
N LEU A 158 -3.84 -7.55 32.70
CA LEU A 158 -3.75 -8.97 33.07
C LEU A 158 -2.76 -9.19 34.22
N LYS A 159 -1.58 -8.56 34.19
CA LYS A 159 -0.59 -8.64 35.27
C LYS A 159 -1.15 -8.12 36.59
N ASP A 160 -1.85 -6.99 36.56
CA ASP A 160 -2.46 -6.42 37.75
C ASP A 160 -3.58 -7.32 38.30
N ALA A 161 -4.40 -7.92 37.43
CA ALA A 161 -5.41 -8.90 37.82
C ALA A 161 -4.79 -10.17 38.42
N VAL A 162 -3.69 -10.68 37.87
CA VAL A 162 -2.98 -11.85 38.40
C VAL A 162 -2.39 -11.54 39.77
N ARG A 163 -1.74 -10.39 39.95
CA ARG A 163 -1.22 -9.96 41.26
C ARG A 163 -2.32 -9.86 42.30
N ALA A 164 -3.45 -9.24 41.97
CA ALA A 164 -4.60 -9.15 42.88
C ALA A 164 -5.13 -10.53 43.29
N ARG A 165 -5.16 -11.50 42.36
CA ARG A 165 -5.55 -12.89 42.65
C ARG A 165 -4.52 -13.59 43.54
N GLN A 166 -3.23 -13.42 43.27
CA GLN A 166 -2.15 -13.98 44.09
C GLN A 166 -2.23 -13.49 45.54
N SER A 167 -2.37 -12.18 45.76
CA SER A 167 -2.52 -11.64 47.12
C SER A 167 -3.78 -12.15 47.84
N LYS A 168 -4.90 -12.32 47.11
CA LYS A 168 -6.11 -12.93 47.68
C LYS A 168 -5.89 -14.40 48.07
N LEU A 169 -5.16 -15.15 47.25
CA LEU A 169 -4.84 -16.54 47.52
C LEU A 169 -3.92 -16.66 48.74
N GLU A 170 -2.87 -15.85 48.82
CA GLU A 170 -1.96 -15.78 49.98
C GLU A 170 -2.71 -15.46 51.27
N HIS A 171 -3.60 -14.46 51.25
CA HIS A 171 -4.44 -14.12 52.41
C HIS A 171 -5.36 -15.27 52.83
N THR A 172 -5.93 -15.97 51.85
CA THR A 172 -6.82 -17.10 52.12
C THR A 172 -6.03 -18.28 52.69
N GLN A 173 -4.84 -18.54 52.17
CA GLN A 173 -3.93 -19.57 52.65
C GLN A 173 -3.52 -19.31 54.11
N GLN A 174 -3.14 -18.08 54.44
CA GLN A 174 -2.81 -17.68 55.82
C GLN A 174 -3.98 -17.94 56.78
N LYS A 175 -5.21 -17.58 56.39
CA LYS A 175 -6.41 -17.86 57.21
C LYS A 175 -6.67 -19.35 57.41
N ILE A 176 -6.44 -20.17 56.39
CA ILE A 176 -6.59 -21.62 56.48
C ILE A 176 -5.54 -22.19 57.44
N GLU A 177 -4.28 -21.75 57.34
CA GLU A 177 -3.20 -22.20 58.21
C GLU A 177 -3.41 -21.79 59.67
N GLU A 178 -3.90 -20.57 59.91
CA GLU A 178 -4.25 -20.08 61.23
C GLU A 178 -5.39 -20.91 61.85
N LYS A 179 -6.47 -21.15 61.10
CA LYS A 179 -7.54 -22.04 61.55
C LYS A 179 -7.03 -23.45 61.79
N ALA A 180 -6.26 -24.03 60.88
CA ALA A 180 -5.70 -25.37 61.06
C ALA A 180 -4.83 -25.46 62.32
N ARG A 181 -4.11 -24.39 62.68
CA ARG A 181 -3.36 -24.30 63.93
C ARG A 181 -4.27 -24.27 65.16
N GLN A 182 -5.32 -23.44 65.14
CA GLN A 182 -6.32 -23.37 66.22
C GLN A 182 -6.98 -24.73 66.45
N TRP A 183 -7.33 -25.44 65.37
CA TRP A 183 -7.95 -26.76 65.46
C TRP A 183 -6.99 -27.79 66.05
N ARG A 184 -5.71 -27.79 65.66
CA ARG A 184 -4.68 -28.66 66.27
C ARG A 184 -4.44 -28.35 67.74
N GLU A 185 -4.49 -27.08 68.14
CA GLU A 185 -4.35 -26.68 69.53
C GLU A 185 -5.55 -27.15 70.37
N MET A 186 -6.76 -27.02 69.82
CA MET A 186 -7.97 -27.52 70.47
C MET A 186 -7.97 -29.06 70.57
N ASP A 187 -7.51 -29.76 69.54
CA ASP A 187 -7.32 -31.21 69.53
C ASP A 187 -6.32 -31.65 70.63
N HIS A 188 -5.17 -30.98 70.74
CA HIS A 188 -4.20 -31.21 71.81
C HIS A 188 -4.78 -30.95 73.21
N ILE A 189 -5.60 -29.90 73.38
CA ILE A 189 -6.28 -29.65 74.66
C ILE A 189 -7.24 -30.79 75.02
N VAL A 190 -8.02 -31.28 74.04
CA VAL A 190 -8.95 -32.40 74.23
C VAL A 190 -8.18 -33.69 74.59
N ASP A 191 -7.07 -33.98 73.91
CA ASP A 191 -6.21 -35.13 74.22
C ASP A 191 -5.56 -35.03 75.62
N SER A 192 -5.25 -33.80 76.07
CA SER A 192 -4.71 -33.57 77.42
C SER A 192 -5.77 -33.60 78.53
N PHE A 193 -7.06 -33.65 78.17
CA PHE A 193 -8.17 -33.62 79.10
C PHE A 193 -8.48 -35.05 79.60
N ASP A 194 -8.06 -35.37 80.82
CA ASP A 194 -8.29 -36.69 81.41
C ASP A 194 -9.77 -36.87 81.84
N MET A 195 -10.51 -37.59 81.00
CA MET A 195 -11.92 -37.94 81.23
C MET A 195 -12.14 -38.84 82.48
N GLU A 196 -11.13 -39.60 82.92
CA GLU A 196 -11.21 -40.42 84.14
C GLU A 196 -11.19 -39.56 85.41
N GLU A 197 -10.35 -38.53 85.44
CA GLU A 197 -10.20 -37.64 86.59
C GLU A 197 -11.44 -36.74 86.78
N THR A 198 -11.99 -36.24 85.67
CA THR A 198 -13.23 -35.44 85.68
C THR A 198 -14.46 -36.27 86.05
N LYS A 199 -14.54 -37.53 85.59
CA LYS A 199 -15.60 -38.47 86.01
C LYS A 199 -15.53 -38.79 87.50
N LYS A 200 -14.33 -38.97 88.07
CA LYS A 200 -14.14 -39.13 89.52
C LYS A 200 -14.57 -37.88 90.31
N PHE A 201 -14.25 -36.69 89.81
CA PHE A 201 -14.65 -35.42 90.42
C PHE A 201 -16.17 -35.23 90.42
N LEU A 202 -16.84 -35.52 89.30
CA LEU A 202 -18.30 -35.44 89.17
C LEU A 202 -19.04 -36.47 90.04
N MET A 203 -18.53 -37.71 90.12
CA MET A 203 -19.10 -38.73 91.00
C MET A 203 -19.05 -38.30 92.48
N LYS A 204 -17.94 -37.68 92.91
CA LYS A 204 -17.77 -37.16 94.28
C LYS A 204 -18.76 -36.03 94.62
N TYR A 205 -19.07 -35.16 93.66
CA TYR A 205 -20.06 -34.09 93.83
C TYR A 205 -21.51 -34.59 93.83
N SER A 206 -21.85 -35.60 93.01
CA SER A 206 -23.21 -36.20 93.02
C SER A 206 -23.52 -36.90 94.35
N SER A 207 -22.50 -37.46 95.01
CA SER A 207 -22.64 -38.11 96.31
C SER A 207 -22.92 -37.12 97.46
N HIS A 208 -22.60 -35.82 97.28
CA HIS A 208 -22.89 -34.77 98.26
C HIS A 208 -24.24 -34.06 98.03
N ALA A 209 -24.80 -34.12 96.82
CA ALA A 209 -26.11 -33.50 96.51
C ALA A 209 -27.31 -34.36 96.96
N SER A 210 -27.09 -35.62 97.35
CA SER A 210 -28.15 -36.55 97.75
C SER A 210 -28.36 -36.67 99.27
N ILE A 211 -27.75 -35.79 100.09
CA ILE A 211 -28.03 -35.68 101.52
C ILE A 211 -28.79 -34.36 101.76
N ARG A 212 -30.10 -34.44 101.63
CA ARG A 212 -31.06 -33.51 102.22
C ARG A 212 -32.12 -34.34 102.93
#